data_AF-A0A8K0G9K4-F1
#
_entry.id   AF-A0A8K0G9K4-F1
#
_cell.length_a   1.000
_cell.length_b   1.000
_cell.length_c   1.000
_cell.angle_alpha   90.00
_cell.angle_beta   90.00
_cell.angle_gamma   90.00
#
_symmetry.space_group_name_H-M   'P 1'
#
loop_
_entity.id
_entity.type
_entity.pdbx_description
1 polymer ?
#
loop_
_entity_poly.entity_id
_entity_poly.type
_entity_poly.pdbx_seq_one_letter_code
_entity_poly.pdbx_strand_id
1 'polypeptide(L)'
;PARVEVYRSIMNARLPPNPVVTRWGTWLQAAVFYSDNFVKFKVVMQNLEEDAASVTKVKALLSETAIVKELAFIKSYIEFLPDIMEALETRGITL
;
A
#
# COMPACT_ATOMS: atom_id res chain seq x y z
N PRO A 1 19.14 -2.09 2.29
CA PRO A 1 19.32 -2.55 3.70
C PRO A 1 18.76 -1.53 4.71
N ALA A 2 19.30 -0.31 4.74
CA ALA A 2 18.89 0.74 5.69
C ALA A 2 17.37 1.06 5.69
N ARG A 3 16.74 1.18 4.51
CA ARG A 3 15.28 1.43 4.40
C ARG A 3 14.43 0.38 5.12
N VAL A 4 14.83 -0.89 5.06
CA VAL A 4 14.10 -2.01 5.67
C VAL A 4 14.27 -2.01 7.19
N GLU A 5 15.42 -1.57 7.69
CA GLU A 5 15.68 -1.43 9.12
C GLU A 5 14.83 -0.30 9.72
N VAL A 6 14.81 0.88 9.09
CA VAL A 6 13.94 2.00 9.48
C VAL A 6 12.47 1.60 9.42
N TYR A 7 12.06 0.85 8.38
CA TYR A 7 10.71 0.30 8.32
C TYR A 7 10.40 -0.58 9.53
N ARG A 8 11.25 -1.57 9.82
CA ARG A 8 11.01 -2.54 10.90
C ARG A 8 11.05 -1.93 12.29
N SER A 9 11.81 -0.85 12.51
CA SER A 9 11.86 -0.19 13.83
C SER A 9 10.58 0.58 14.15
N ILE A 10 9.85 1.06 13.12
CA ILE A 10 8.62 1.86 13.27
C ILE A 10 7.37 0.99 13.05
N MET A 11 7.43 0.05 12.11
CA MET A 11 6.32 -0.79 11.69
C MET A 11 6.41 -2.15 12.38
N ASN A 12 5.45 -2.46 13.24
CA ASN A 12 5.23 -3.81 13.75
C ASN A 12 4.35 -4.65 12.79
N ALA A 13 4.63 -4.56 11.48
CA ALA A 13 3.85 -5.19 10.42
C ALA A 13 4.78 -5.90 9.43
N ARG A 14 4.21 -6.84 8.66
CA ARG A 14 4.90 -7.41 7.49
C ARG A 14 5.27 -6.29 6.51
N LEU A 15 6.24 -6.55 5.64
CA LEU A 15 6.56 -5.61 4.57
C LEU A 15 5.31 -5.34 3.71
N PRO A 16 5.18 -4.13 3.13
CA PRO A 16 4.05 -3.83 2.27
C PRO A 16 3.98 -4.85 1.12
N PRO A 17 2.78 -5.27 0.70
CA PRO A 17 2.63 -6.18 -0.42
C PRO A 17 3.19 -5.53 -1.69
N ASN A 18 3.83 -6.34 -2.55
CA ASN A 18 4.38 -5.87 -3.80
C ASN A 18 3.31 -5.96 -4.90
N PRO A 19 2.77 -4.82 -5.40
CA PRO A 19 1.78 -4.86 -6.44
C PRO A 19 2.38 -5.37 -7.75
N VAL A 20 1.74 -6.35 -8.37
CA VAL A 20 2.08 -6.86 -9.69
C VAL A 20 1.27 -6.09 -10.72
N VAL A 21 1.95 -5.45 -11.68
CA VAL A 21 1.33 -4.54 -12.68
C VAL A 21 0.16 -5.18 -13.42
N THR A 22 0.24 -6.49 -13.71
CA THR A 22 -0.79 -7.24 -14.45
C THR A 22 -1.87 -7.87 -13.56
N ARG A 23 -1.80 -7.72 -12.23
CA ARG A 23 -2.77 -8.29 -11.28
C ARG A 23 -3.33 -7.22 -10.36
N TRP A 24 -4.40 -6.56 -10.80
CA TRP A 24 -5.08 -5.47 -10.07
C TRP A 24 -5.46 -5.84 -8.62
N GLY A 25 -5.76 -7.11 -8.33
CA GLY A 25 -6.04 -7.57 -6.96
C GLY A 25 -4.88 -7.30 -6.00
N THR A 26 -3.62 -7.48 -6.44
CA THR A 26 -2.44 -7.18 -5.62
C THR A 26 -2.23 -5.69 -5.39
N TRP A 27 -2.63 -4.85 -6.35
CA TRP A 27 -2.63 -3.39 -6.17
C TRP A 27 -3.67 -2.96 -5.14
N LEU A 28 -4.88 -3.52 -5.19
CA LEU A 28 -5.92 -3.25 -4.21
C LEU A 28 -5.51 -3.69 -2.80
N GLN A 29 -4.92 -4.88 -2.65
CA GLN A 29 -4.36 -5.34 -1.38
C GLN A 29 -3.30 -4.37 -0.83
N ALA A 30 -2.46 -3.80 -1.69
CA ALA A 30 -1.50 -2.77 -1.29
C ALA A 30 -2.18 -1.47 -0.84
N ALA A 31 -3.19 -1.01 -1.57
CA ALA A 31 -3.97 0.16 -1.17
C ALA A 31 -4.64 -0.03 0.20
N VAL A 32 -5.26 -1.19 0.44
CA VAL A 32 -5.85 -1.52 1.75
C VAL A 32 -4.77 -1.54 2.85
N PHE A 33 -3.63 -2.18 2.61
CA PHE A 33 -2.51 -2.18 3.55
C PHE A 33 -2.06 -0.76 3.93
N TYR A 34 -1.91 0.14 2.95
CA TYR A 34 -1.50 1.52 3.22
C TYR A 34 -2.60 2.33 3.90
N SER A 35 -3.88 2.03 3.64
CA SER A 35 -5.01 2.62 4.37
C SER A 35 -4.94 2.28 5.86
N ASP A 36 -4.70 1.00 6.19
CA ASP A 36 -4.58 0.51 7.57
C ASP A 36 -3.37 1.07 8.32
N ASN A 37 -2.28 1.33 7.59
CA ASN A 37 -1.01 1.69 8.20
C ASN A 37 -0.57 3.12 7.88
N PHE A 38 -1.47 3.98 7.36
CA PHE A 38 -1.11 5.27 6.79
C PHE A 38 -0.24 6.12 7.70
N VAL A 39 -0.66 6.28 8.96
CA VAL A 39 0.04 7.11 9.94
C VAL A 39 1.45 6.57 10.23
N LYS A 40 1.57 5.26 10.48
CA LYS A 40 2.87 4.64 10.75
C LYS A 40 3.78 4.68 9.53
N PHE A 41 3.24 4.41 8.35
CA PHE A 41 3.99 4.48 7.09
C PHE A 41 4.49 5.90 6.80
N LYS A 42 3.69 6.92 7.11
CA LYS A 42 4.13 8.32 7.04
C LYS A 42 5.31 8.60 7.95
N VAL A 43 5.30 8.09 9.18
CA VAL A 43 6.45 8.20 10.10
C VAL A 43 7.68 7.48 9.54
N VAL A 44 7.53 6.29 8.95
CA VAL A 44 8.65 5.60 8.26
C VAL A 44 9.26 6.51 7.21
N MET A 45 8.44 7.07 6.31
CA MET A 45 8.93 7.93 5.23
C MET A 45 9.62 9.18 5.76
N GLN A 46 9.13 9.78 6.85
CA GLN A 46 9.77 10.94 7.48
C GLN A 46 11.15 10.62 8.08
N ASN A 47 11.37 9.40 8.56
CA ASN A 47 12.64 8.95 9.14
C ASN A 47 13.66 8.45 8.09
N LEU A 48 13.29 8.44 6.81
CA LEU A 48 14.25 8.20 5.73
C LEU A 48 14.99 9.50 5.40
N GLU A 49 16.27 9.58 5.76
CA GLU A 49 17.17 10.72 5.48
C GLU A 49 17.71 10.74 4.04
N GLU A 50 17.32 9.79 3.19
CA GLU A 50 17.81 9.70 1.82
C GLU A 50 17.11 10.66 0.85
N ASP A 51 17.89 11.25 -0.07
CA ASP A 51 17.40 12.18 -1.10
C ASP A 51 17.01 11.47 -2.42
N ALA A 52 16.65 10.20 -2.34
CA ALA A 52 16.18 9.48 -3.52
C ALA A 52 14.90 10.12 -4.06
N ALA A 53 14.85 10.39 -5.38
CA ALA A 53 13.69 11.01 -6.03
C ALA A 53 12.35 10.28 -5.72
N SER A 54 12.40 8.95 -5.58
CA SER A 54 11.26 8.13 -5.19
C SER A 54 10.74 8.48 -3.78
N VAL A 55 11.64 8.71 -2.82
CA VAL A 55 11.29 9.04 -1.44
C VAL A 55 10.69 10.43 -1.35
N THR A 56 11.29 11.41 -2.03
CA THR A 56 10.76 12.77 -2.11
C THR A 56 9.34 12.78 -2.66
N LYS A 57 9.09 12.02 -3.74
CA LYS A 57 7.75 11.90 -4.33
C LYS A 57 6.75 11.27 -3.36
N VAL A 58 7.11 10.21 -2.65
CA VAL A 58 6.23 9.58 -1.66
C VAL A 58 5.95 10.52 -0.48
N LYS A 59 6.95 11.25 0.03
CA LYS A 59 6.75 12.25 1.09
C LYS A 59 5.75 13.34 0.68
N ALA A 60 5.82 13.81 -0.57
CA ALA A 60 4.87 14.77 -1.11
C ALA A 60 3.45 14.19 -1.14
N LEU A 61 3.27 12.99 -1.70
CA LEU A 61 1.97 12.30 -1.77
C LEU A 61 1.36 12.08 -0.38
N LEU A 62 2.14 11.65 0.62
CA LEU A 62 1.66 11.43 2.00
C LEU A 62 1.33 12.73 2.75
N SER A 63 1.66 13.88 2.18
CA SER A 63 1.29 15.20 2.72
C SER A 63 -0.02 15.71 2.14
N GLU A 64 -0.50 15.12 1.04
CA GLU A 64 -1.81 15.44 0.46
C GLU A 64 -2.94 14.85 1.32
N THR A 65 -3.99 15.62 1.55
CA THR A 65 -5.15 15.12 2.32
C THR A 65 -6.06 14.22 1.49
N ALA A 66 -5.97 14.32 0.15
CA ALA A 66 -6.75 13.52 -0.78
C ALA A 66 -6.42 12.02 -0.66
N ILE A 67 -5.14 11.66 -0.59
CA ILE A 67 -4.70 10.26 -0.56
C ILE A 67 -5.31 9.48 0.61
N VAL A 68 -5.46 10.12 1.78
CA VAL A 68 -6.06 9.47 2.96
C VAL A 68 -7.52 9.14 2.71
N LYS A 69 -8.25 10.06 2.07
CA LYS A 69 -9.67 9.87 1.74
C LYS A 69 -9.84 8.81 0.66
N GLU A 70 -8.98 8.80 -0.35
CA GLU A 70 -9.00 7.81 -1.44
C GLU A 70 -8.68 6.40 -0.93
N LEU A 71 -7.66 6.26 -0.09
CA LEU A 71 -7.32 4.98 0.56
C LEU A 71 -8.43 4.51 1.51
N ALA A 72 -9.09 5.42 2.23
CA ALA A 72 -10.24 5.10 3.07
C ALA A 72 -11.43 4.62 2.21
N PHE A 73 -11.69 5.27 1.08
CA PHE A 73 -12.72 4.85 0.13
C PHE A 73 -12.45 3.45 -0.42
N ILE A 74 -11.23 3.17 -0.88
CA ILE A 74 -10.85 1.83 -1.38
C ILE A 74 -11.07 0.78 -0.29
N LYS A 75 -10.62 1.05 0.93
CA LYS A 75 -10.82 0.13 2.05
C LYS A 75 -12.32 -0.10 2.31
N SER A 76 -13.12 0.96 2.44
CA SER A 76 -14.54 0.82 2.81
C SER A 76 -15.41 0.16 1.75
N TYR A 77 -15.08 0.31 0.46
CA TYR A 77 -15.99 -0.09 -0.63
C TYR A 77 -15.41 -1.10 -1.61
N ILE A 78 -14.10 -1.33 -1.60
CA ILE A 78 -13.40 -2.11 -2.64
C ILE A 78 -12.55 -3.24 -2.02
N GLU A 79 -12.38 -3.29 -0.69
CA GLU A 79 -11.50 -4.26 -0.04
C GLU A 79 -11.85 -5.74 -0.30
N PHE A 80 -13.10 -6.03 -0.63
CA PHE A 80 -13.57 -7.39 -0.93
C PHE A 80 -13.28 -7.85 -2.37
N LEU A 81 -12.97 -6.92 -3.29
CA LEU A 81 -12.77 -7.27 -4.71
C LEU A 81 -11.59 -8.23 -4.94
N PRO A 82 -10.43 -8.11 -4.28
CA PRO A 82 -9.33 -9.05 -4.45
C PRO A 82 -9.74 -10.51 -4.25
N ASP A 83 -10.58 -10.78 -3.24
CA ASP A 83 -11.05 -12.13 -2.94
C ASP A 83 -11.97 -12.67 -4.05
N ILE A 84 -12.83 -11.80 -4.62
CA ILE A 84 -13.67 -12.17 -5.76
C ILE A 84 -12.81 -12.46 -6.99
N MET A 85 -11.82 -11.61 -7.27
CA MET A 85 -10.91 -11.80 -8.41
C MET A 85 -10.17 -13.14 -8.29
N GLU A 86 -9.61 -13.44 -7.13
CA GLU A 86 -8.93 -14.71 -6.87
C GLU A 86 -9.90 -15.91 -7.01
N ALA A 87 -11.12 -15.80 -6.51
CA ALA A 87 -12.14 -16.84 -6.68
C ALA A 87 -12.51 -17.07 -8.16
N LEU A 88 -12.59 -16.01 -8.97
CA LEU A 88 -12.87 -16.14 -10.40
C LEU A 88 -11.69 -16.75 -11.16
N GLU A 89 -10.46 -16.29 -10.87
CA GLU A 89 -9.22 -16.82 -11.46
C GLU A 89 -9.04 -18.32 -11.18
N THR A 90 -9.30 -18.75 -9.93
CA THR A 90 -9.10 -20.13 -9.49
C THR A 90 -10.19 -21.09 -9.96
N ARG A 91 -11.42 -20.61 -10.19
CA ARG A 91 -12.54 -21.44 -10.66
C ARG A 91 -12.51 -21.69 -12.17
N GLY A 92 -11.58 -21.06 -12.91
CA GLY A 92 -11.48 -21.22 -14.37
C GLY A 92 -12.72 -20.75 -15.13
N ILE A 93 -13.54 -19.88 -14.50
CA ILE A 93 -14.75 -19.35 -15.11
C ILE A 93 -14.33 -18.18 -15.99
N THR A 94 -14.33 -18.39 -17.30
CA THR A 94 -14.23 -17.31 -18.28
C THR A 94 -15.45 -16.39 -18.15
N LEU A 95 -15.18 -15.08 -18.09
CA LEU A 95 -16.17 -14.00 -18.15
C LEU A 95 -17.02 -14.06 -19.42
#